data_AF-A0A2W2A7V4-F1
#
_entry.id   AF-A0A2W2A7V4-F1
#
_cell.length_a   1.000
_cell.length_b   1.000
_cell.length_c   1.000
_cell.angle_alpha   90.00
_cell.angle_beta   90.00
_cell.angle_gamma   90.00
#
_symmetry.space_group_name_H-M   'P 1'
#
loop_
_entity.id
_entity.type
_entity.pdbx_description
1 polymer ?
#
loop_
_entity_poly.entity_id
_entity_poly.type
_entity_poly.pdbx_seq_one_letter_code
_entity_poly.pdbx_strand_id
1 'polypeptide(L)'
;MPQKIKPTSRQKSMFFLHVVVYFVAMAAIWYLYKAEGDRTHKWVYPWQAWITAAWGLGIIGHACSLFTFYEDKGLDEYHRQMHN
;
A
#
# COMPACT_ATOMS: atom_id res chain seq x y z
N MET A 1 -2.50 25.66 13.82
CA MET A 1 -1.85 24.69 12.91
C MET A 1 -2.57 23.35 13.07
N PRO A 2 -2.87 22.62 11.99
CA PRO A 2 -3.53 21.31 12.09
C PRO A 2 -2.65 20.32 12.84
N GLN A 3 -3.22 19.58 13.79
CA GLN A 3 -2.46 18.65 14.60
C GLN A 3 -2.20 17.35 13.83
N LYS A 4 -1.00 16.79 13.99
CA LYS A 4 -0.66 15.50 13.39
C LYS A 4 -1.31 14.39 14.19
N ILE A 5 -2.16 13.59 13.54
CA ILE A 5 -2.79 12.44 14.18
C ILE A 5 -1.78 11.31 14.22
N LYS A 6 -1.44 10.85 15.44
CA LYS A 6 -0.49 9.76 15.62
C LYS A 6 -1.20 8.43 15.33
N PRO A 7 -0.64 7.56 14.47
CA PRO A 7 -1.23 6.27 14.21
C PRO A 7 -1.16 5.37 15.44
N THR A 8 -2.23 4.64 15.69
CA THR A 8 -2.34 3.65 16.76
C THR A 8 -1.42 2.45 16.52
N SER A 9 -1.10 1.70 17.58
CA SER A 9 -0.29 0.48 17.47
C SER A 9 -0.91 -0.55 16.51
N ARG A 10 -2.25 -0.68 16.51
CA ARG A 10 -2.97 -1.56 15.60
C ARG A 10 -2.81 -1.13 14.14
N GLN A 11 -2.95 0.16 13.85
CA GLN A 11 -2.76 0.71 12.51
C GLN A 11 -1.35 0.45 11.99
N LYS A 12 -0.31 0.68 12.82
CA LYS A 12 1.08 0.36 12.46
C LYS A 12 1.29 -1.14 12.21
N SER A 13 0.71 -2.00 13.03
CA SER A 13 0.79 -3.46 12.87
C SER A 13 0.15 -3.92 11.56
N MET A 14 -1.01 -3.37 11.18
CA MET A 14 -1.67 -3.70 9.92
C MET A 14 -0.89 -3.19 8.71
N PHE A 15 -0.29 -1.99 8.80
CA PHE A 15 0.62 -1.49 7.76
C PHE A 15 1.82 -2.42 7.59
N PHE A 16 2.47 -2.83 8.69
CA PHE A 16 3.59 -3.76 8.65
C PHE A 16 3.21 -5.11 8.02
N LEU A 17 2.06 -5.67 8.40
CA LEU A 17 1.54 -6.89 7.77
C LEU A 17 1.33 -6.71 6.26
N HIS A 18 0.76 -5.59 5.82
CA HIS A 18 0.56 -5.28 4.40
C HIS A 18 1.90 -5.24 3.66
N VAL A 19 2.93 -4.62 4.24
CA VAL A 19 4.29 -4.60 3.68
C VAL A 19 4.88 -6.00 3.57
N VAL A 20 4.77 -6.82 4.61
CA VAL A 20 5.27 -8.20 4.62
C VAL A 20 4.58 -9.04 3.54
N VAL A 21 3.25 -8.99 3.47
CA VAL A 21 2.46 -9.71 2.46
C VAL A 21 2.84 -9.26 1.06
N TYR A 22 3.04 -7.96 0.83
CA TYR A 22 3.51 -7.44 -0.45
C TYR A 22 4.84 -8.07 -0.87
N PHE A 23 5.85 -8.06 0.00
CA PHE A 23 7.16 -8.65 -0.34
C PHE A 23 7.09 -10.15 -0.57
N VAL A 24 6.34 -10.89 0.25
CA VAL A 24 6.15 -12.34 0.06
C VAL A 24 5.45 -12.64 -1.27
N ALA A 25 4.37 -11.92 -1.59
CA ALA A 25 3.65 -12.08 -2.84
C ALA A 25 4.52 -11.72 -4.06
N MET A 26 5.28 -10.62 -3.99
CA MET A 26 6.17 -10.23 -5.08
C MET A 26 7.28 -11.26 -5.29
N ALA A 27 7.90 -11.76 -4.22
CA ALA A 27 8.91 -12.81 -4.33
C ALA A 27 8.35 -14.08 -4.99
N ALA A 28 7.13 -14.49 -4.63
CA ALA A 28 6.47 -15.65 -5.23
C ALA A 28 6.18 -15.42 -6.73
N ILE A 29 5.63 -14.27 -7.11
CA ILE A 29 5.33 -13.96 -8.52
C ILE A 29 6.60 -13.90 -9.37
N TRP A 30 7.65 -13.23 -8.88
CA TRP A 30 8.92 -13.16 -9.59
C TRP A 30 9.60 -14.53 -9.71
N TYR A 31 9.48 -15.38 -8.69
CA TYR A 31 9.95 -16.77 -8.76
C TYR A 31 9.20 -17.57 -9.84
N LEU A 32 7.87 -17.45 -9.90
CA LEU A 32 7.05 -18.13 -10.91
C LEU A 32 7.40 -17.67 -12.33
N TYR A 33 7.59 -16.37 -12.53
CA TYR A 33 8.04 -15.82 -13.81
C TYR A 33 9.40 -16.38 -14.24
N LYS A 34 10.37 -16.44 -13.32
CA LYS A 34 11.69 -17.04 -13.61
C LYS A 34 11.54 -18.51 -14.00
N ALA A 35 10.76 -19.27 -13.24
CA ALA A 35 10.52 -20.69 -13.51
C ALA A 35 9.85 -20.92 -14.88
N GLU A 36 9.00 -20.00 -15.33
CA GLU A 36 8.39 -20.05 -16.66
C GLU A 36 9.39 -19.77 -17.79
N GLY A 37 10.25 -18.76 -17.62
CA GLY A 37 11.34 -18.48 -18.57
C GLY A 37 12.33 -19.65 -18.70
N ASP A 38 12.71 -20.25 -17.56
CA ASP A 38 13.61 -21.40 -17.51
C ASP A 38 13.00 -22.63 -18.22
N ARG A 39 11.68 -22.86 -18.08
CA ARG A 39 10.98 -23.99 -18.72
C ARG A 39 10.76 -23.82 -20.21
N THR A 40 10.44 -22.60 -20.64
CA THR A 40 10.05 -22.34 -22.04
C THR A 40 11.24 -22.02 -22.94
N HIS A 41 12.41 -21.73 -22.37
CA HIS A 41 13.62 -21.26 -23.08
C HIS A 41 13.35 -20.08 -24.04
N LYS A 42 12.25 -19.36 -23.80
CA LYS A 42 11.80 -18.23 -24.61
C LYS A 42 11.79 -16.98 -23.75
N TRP A 43 12.02 -15.85 -24.41
CA TRP A 43 11.82 -14.57 -23.75
C TRP A 43 10.33 -14.39 -23.45
N VAL A 44 10.00 -14.25 -22.17
CA VAL A 44 8.66 -13.93 -21.68
C VAL A 44 8.64 -12.45 -21.31
N TYR A 45 7.57 -11.74 -21.66
CA TYR A 45 7.41 -10.36 -21.27
C TYR A 45 7.28 -10.23 -19.73
N PRO A 46 8.04 -9.35 -19.05
CA PRO A 46 8.04 -9.23 -17.59
C PRO A 46 6.80 -8.51 -17.04
N TRP A 47 5.63 -9.11 -17.22
CA TRP A 47 4.32 -8.56 -16.85
C TRP A 47 4.18 -8.27 -15.35
N GLN A 48 4.87 -9.05 -14.51
CA GLN A 48 4.88 -8.88 -13.06
C GLN A 48 5.40 -7.51 -12.61
N ALA A 49 6.20 -6.84 -13.45
CA ALA A 49 6.71 -5.50 -13.17
C ALA A 49 5.55 -4.49 -12.98
N TRP A 50 4.47 -4.60 -13.74
CA TRP A 50 3.28 -3.76 -13.57
C TRP A 50 2.58 -3.98 -12.24
N ILE A 51 2.51 -5.24 -11.80
CA ILE A 51 1.92 -5.59 -10.50
C ILE A 51 2.78 -5.07 -9.37
N THR A 52 4.10 -5.26 -9.45
CA THR A 52 5.05 -4.68 -8.50
C THR A 52 4.87 -3.16 -8.41
N ALA A 53 4.77 -2.46 -9.53
CA ALA A 53 4.57 -1.01 -9.54
C ALA A 53 3.21 -0.59 -8.94
N ALA A 54 2.10 -1.18 -9.40
CA ALA A 54 0.75 -0.81 -8.96
C ALA A 54 0.53 -1.12 -7.47
N TRP A 55 0.94 -2.30 -7.01
CA TRP A 55 0.78 -2.70 -5.62
C TRP A 55 1.79 -1.98 -4.72
N GLY A 56 3.00 -1.72 -5.20
CA GLY A 56 3.99 -0.91 -4.52
C GLY A 56 3.49 0.52 -4.28
N LEU A 57 2.82 1.12 -5.28
CA LEU A 57 2.14 2.40 -5.11
C LEU A 57 1.05 2.34 -4.03
N GLY A 58 0.32 1.22 -3.93
CA GLY A 58 -0.65 0.98 -2.86
C GLY A 58 -0.02 0.99 -1.45
N ILE A 59 1.17 0.38 -1.28
CA ILE A 59 1.93 0.45 -0.02
C ILE A 59 2.35 1.89 0.30
N ILE A 60 2.83 2.63 -0.70
CA ILE A 60 3.19 4.05 -0.53
C ILE A 60 1.96 4.85 -0.12
N GLY A 61 0.83 4.67 -0.79
CA GLY A 61 -0.44 5.31 -0.46
C GLY A 61 -0.89 5.01 0.97
N HIS A 62 -0.75 3.76 1.42
CA HIS A 62 -1.06 3.38 2.81
C HIS A 62 -0.08 4.02 3.81
N ALA A 63 1.20 4.14 3.47
CA ALA A 63 2.17 4.84 4.30
C ALA A 63 1.81 6.33 4.43
N CYS A 64 1.45 6.98 3.31
CA CYS A 64 0.97 8.36 3.31
C CYS A 64 -0.28 8.50 4.19
N SER A 65 -1.31 7.67 3.99
CA SER A 65 -2.54 7.78 4.77
C SER A 65 -2.33 7.59 6.28
N LEU A 66 -1.29 6.86 6.68
CA LEU A 66 -1.01 6.56 8.09
C LEU A 66 -0.06 7.57 8.76
N PHE A 67 0.94 8.06 8.03
CA PHE A 67 2.02 8.89 8.59
C PHE A 67 1.94 10.37 8.19
N THR A 68 1.11 10.73 7.21
CA THR A 68 0.88 12.11 6.78
C THR A 68 -0.55 12.58 7.03
N PHE A 69 -1.29 11.90 7.91
CA PHE A 69 -2.64 12.32 8.30
C PHE A 69 -2.60 13.42 9.37
N TYR A 70 -3.43 14.45 9.18
CA TYR A 70 -3.59 15.58 10.08
C TYR A 70 -5.08 15.78 10.37
N GLU A 71 -5.40 16.45 11.48
CA GLU A 71 -6.77 16.89 11.77
C GLU A 71 -7.30 17.79 10.63
N ASP A 72 -8.54 17.53 10.22
CA ASP A 72 -9.27 18.33 9.26
C ASP A 72 -10.43 19.04 9.96
N LYS A 73 -10.24 20.33 10.27
CA LYS A 73 -11.28 21.17 10.88
C LYS A 73 -12.49 21.40 9.95
N GLY A 74 -12.30 21.26 8.63
CA GLY A 74 -13.40 21.35 7.67
C GLY A 74 -14.36 20.17 7.79
N LEU A 75 -13.85 18.99 8.15
CA LEU A 75 -14.67 17.80 8.40
C LEU A 75 -15.56 17.98 9.64
N ASP A 76 -15.01 18.54 10.73
CA ASP A 76 -15.77 18.83 11.95
C ASP A 76 -16.89 19.85 11.70
N GLU A 77 -16.57 20.91 10.94
CA GLU A 77 -17.54 21.94 10.56
C GLU A 77 -18.64 21.39 9.63
N TYR A 78 -18.28 20.52 8.69
CA TYR A 78 -19.25 19.80 7.85
C TYR A 78 -20.19 18.92 8.68
N HIS A 79 -19.64 18.14 9.63
CA HIS A 79 -20.45 17.32 10.54
C HIS A 79 -21.40 18.19 11.39
N ARG A 80 -20.93 19.35 11.88
CA ARG A 80 -21.77 20.31 12.60
C ARG A 80 -22.93 20.82 11.74
N GLN A 81 -22.69 21.12 10.47
CA GLN A 81 -23.72 21.58 9.54
C GLN A 81 -24.73 20.49 9.19
N MET A 82 -24.32 19.22 9.11
CA MET A 82 -25.24 18.12 8.84
C MET A 82 -26.23 17.82 9.99
N HIS A 83 -25.88 18.18 11.22
CA HIS A 83 -26.67 17.91 12.42
C HIS A 83 -27.48 19.13 12.92
N ASN A 84 -27.41 20.26 12.21
CA ASN A 84 -28.20 21.47 12.45
C ASN A 84 -29.33 21.59 11.42
#